data_AF-A0A535N3T0-F1
#
_entry.id   AF-A0A535N3T0-F1
#
_cell.length_a   1.000
_cell.length_b   1.000
_cell.length_c   1.000
_cell.angle_alpha   90.00
_cell.angle_beta   90.00
_cell.angle_gamma   90.00
#
_symmetry.space_group_name_H-M   'P 1'
#
loop_
_entity.id
_entity.type
_entity.pdbx_description
1 polymer ?
#
loop_
_entity_poly.entity_id
_entity_poly.type
_entity_poly.pdbx_seq_one_letter_code
_entity_poly.pdbx_strand_id
1 'polypeptide(L)'
;MAALQRQVDGLPVGQRSALIQVLDQVAAALLRREPRQLQRLSVLMRQTAARTVNGEAEERRELEVQNVLRVLAAAGEVERQSLNARQLGVSRQRLNQLRQEGRLLGVKLPMHREFLYPRWQFGKGARVLPIVPRLIAVAREAGLDGLDLHLLMTASRRKGERPLVDLLPAAGPRAERYLLGVIRGSG
;
A
#
# COMPACT_ATOMS: atom_id res chain seq x y z
N MET A 1 9.53 15.66 -4.59
CA MET A 1 10.32 15.23 -5.77
C MET A 1 11.55 16.14 -6.01
N ALA A 2 11.39 17.46 -6.16
CA ALA A 2 12.51 18.38 -6.49
C ALA A 2 13.60 18.56 -5.40
N ALA A 3 13.32 18.20 -4.14
CA ALA A 3 14.31 18.27 -3.05
C ALA A 3 15.25 17.05 -3.06
N LEU A 4 14.70 15.86 -3.30
CA LEU A 4 15.44 14.60 -3.38
C LEU A 4 16.38 14.59 -4.59
N GLN A 5 15.87 15.09 -5.74
CA GLN A 5 16.66 15.20 -6.97
C GLN A 5 17.87 16.13 -6.78
N ARG A 6 17.68 17.29 -6.13
CA ARG A 6 18.77 18.22 -5.82
C ARG A 6 19.81 17.64 -4.84
N GLN A 7 19.40 16.81 -3.89
CA GLN A 7 20.32 16.12 -2.98
C GLN A 7 21.14 15.04 -3.71
N VAL A 8 20.54 14.30 -4.64
CA VAL A 8 21.25 13.34 -5.49
C VAL A 8 22.18 14.07 -6.47
N ASP A 9 21.76 15.25 -6.95
CA ASP A 9 22.54 16.08 -7.87
C ASP A 9 23.75 16.76 -7.23
N GLY A 10 23.75 16.94 -5.90
CA GLY A 10 24.87 17.47 -5.14
C GLY A 10 25.94 16.43 -4.77
N LEU A 11 25.72 15.15 -5.04
CA LEU A 11 26.68 14.10 -4.69
C LEU A 11 27.84 14.03 -5.68
N PRO A 12 29.09 13.83 -5.21
CA PRO A 12 30.23 13.51 -6.05
C PRO A 12 29.93 12.32 -6.98
N VAL A 13 30.42 12.36 -8.22
CA VAL A 13 30.09 11.38 -9.27
C VAL A 13 30.27 9.93 -8.81
N GLY A 14 31.34 9.63 -8.08
CA GLY A 14 31.59 8.29 -7.52
C GLY A 14 30.55 7.85 -6.47
N GLN A 15 30.04 8.77 -5.65
CA GLN A 15 29.02 8.49 -4.64
C GLN A 15 27.62 8.37 -5.26
N ARG A 16 27.34 9.14 -6.32
CA ARG A 16 26.11 9.03 -7.09
C ARG A 16 26.01 7.67 -7.80
N SER A 17 27.09 7.22 -8.43
CA SER A 17 27.15 5.90 -9.07
C SER A 17 26.98 4.76 -8.07
N ALA A 18 27.56 4.89 -6.88
CA ALA A 18 27.37 3.91 -5.80
C ALA A 18 25.91 3.88 -5.29
N LEU A 19 25.26 5.04 -5.13
CA LEU A 19 23.86 5.13 -4.71
C LEU A 19 22.92 4.51 -5.76
N ILE A 20 23.15 4.78 -7.05
CA ILE A 20 22.39 4.20 -8.16
C ILE A 20 22.57 2.67 -8.18
N GLN A 21 23.80 2.17 -8.03
CA GLN A 21 24.05 0.72 -7.96
C GLN A 21 23.35 0.05 -6.77
N VAL A 22 23.31 0.69 -5.60
CA VAL A 22 22.59 0.15 -4.43
C VAL A 22 21.09 0.13 -4.68
N LEU A 23 20.52 1.20 -5.25
CA LEU A 23 19.10 1.26 -5.61
C LEU A 23 18.73 0.20 -6.66
N ASP A 24 19.58 -0.02 -7.66
CA ASP A 24 19.41 -1.05 -8.68
C ASP A 24 19.52 -2.46 -8.09
N GLN A 25 20.44 -2.68 -7.14
CA GLN A 25 20.56 -3.97 -6.44
C GLN A 25 19.37 -4.25 -5.52
N VAL A 26 18.86 -3.22 -4.83
CA VAL A 26 17.62 -3.30 -4.04
C VAL A 26 16.43 -3.61 -4.96
N ALA A 27 16.29 -2.88 -6.07
CA ALA A 27 15.23 -3.10 -7.04
C ALA A 27 15.31 -4.51 -7.67
N ALA A 28 16.50 -4.98 -8.02
CA ALA A 28 16.73 -6.32 -8.56
C ALA A 28 16.43 -7.42 -7.54
N ALA A 29 16.83 -7.26 -6.27
CA ALA A 29 16.54 -8.20 -5.19
C ALA A 29 15.02 -8.26 -4.87
N LEU A 30 14.34 -7.12 -4.95
CA LEU A 30 12.89 -7.02 -4.79
C LEU A 30 12.13 -7.68 -5.95
N LEU A 31 12.56 -7.43 -7.20
CA LEU A 31 11.95 -8.04 -8.40
C LEU A 31 12.14 -9.56 -8.45
N ARG A 32 13.25 -10.07 -7.90
CA ARG A 32 13.55 -11.51 -7.83
C ARG A 32 12.97 -12.22 -6.60
N ARG A 33 12.28 -11.50 -5.70
CA ARG A 33 11.65 -12.02 -4.47
C ARG A 33 12.59 -12.86 -3.58
N GLU A 34 13.83 -12.41 -3.37
CA GLU A 34 14.77 -13.14 -2.50
C GLU A 34 14.92 -12.48 -1.11
N PRO A 35 14.16 -12.93 -0.10
CA PRO A 35 14.12 -12.29 1.24
C PRO A 35 15.46 -12.28 1.98
N ARG A 36 16.36 -13.23 1.67
CA ARG A 36 17.70 -13.31 2.28
C ARG A 36 18.63 -12.20 1.78
N GLN A 37 18.45 -11.73 0.56
CA GLN A 37 19.27 -10.66 -0.01
C GLN A 37 18.91 -9.30 0.60
N LEU A 38 17.61 -9.05 0.82
CA LEU A 38 17.11 -7.85 1.49
C LEU A 38 17.62 -7.72 2.93
N GLN A 39 17.65 -8.84 3.67
CA GLN A 39 18.21 -8.86 5.02
C GLN A 39 19.70 -8.56 5.03
N ARG A 40 20.49 -9.17 4.14
CA ARG A 40 21.94 -8.87 4.02
C ARG A 40 22.21 -7.42 3.66
N LEU A 41 21.44 -6.85 2.74
CA LEU A 41 21.55 -5.44 2.38
C LEU A 41 21.23 -4.52 3.57
N SER A 42 20.19 -4.84 4.35
CA SER A 42 19.85 -4.07 5.55
C SER A 42 20.94 -4.10 6.64
N VAL A 43 21.75 -5.17 6.69
CA VAL A 43 22.86 -5.32 7.65
C VAL A 43 24.11 -4.58 7.15
N LEU A 44 24.45 -4.73 5.86
CA LEU A 44 25.58 -4.02 5.24
C LEU A 44 25.39 -2.50 5.26
N MET A 45 24.16 -2.02 5.05
CA MET A 45 23.83 -0.59 5.12
C MET A 45 23.94 -0.03 6.54
N ARG A 46 23.55 -0.79 7.58
CA ARG A 46 23.77 -0.40 8.99
C ARG A 46 25.26 -0.26 9.33
N GLN A 47 26.08 -1.16 8.80
CA GLN A 47 27.52 -1.16 9.05
C GLN A 47 28.26 -0.03 8.32
N THR A 48 27.75 0.40 7.17
CA THR A 48 28.32 1.55 6.42
C THR A 48 27.84 2.90 6.95
N ALA A 49 26.60 2.98 7.46
CA ALA A 49 26.07 4.18 8.11
C ALA A 49 26.85 4.54 9.39
N ALA A 50 27.29 3.54 10.17
CA ALA A 50 28.04 3.74 11.41
C ALA A 50 29.43 4.41 11.26
N ARG A 51 29.85 4.82 10.06
CA ARG A 51 31.18 5.40 9.79
C ARG A 51 31.20 6.88 9.42
N THR A 52 30.08 7.62 9.42
CA THR A 52 30.09 9.04 9.01
C THR A 52 29.11 9.90 9.82
N VAL A 53 29.67 10.84 10.59
CA VAL A 53 28.99 11.73 11.54
C VAL A 53 28.16 12.83 10.86
N ASN A 54 26.88 13.00 11.25
CA ASN A 54 26.28 14.27 11.70
C ASN A 54 24.80 14.04 12.14
N GLY A 55 24.59 14.01 13.46
CA GLY A 55 23.45 13.34 14.13
C GLY A 55 22.03 13.80 13.76
N GLU A 56 21.76 15.08 13.51
CA GLU A 56 20.38 15.52 13.23
C GLU A 56 19.94 15.28 11.78
N ALA A 57 20.88 15.37 10.82
CA ALA A 57 20.61 15.05 9.42
C ALA A 57 20.53 13.52 9.21
N GLU A 58 21.27 12.77 10.03
CA GLU A 58 21.28 11.32 10.05
C GLU A 58 20.01 10.74 10.67
N GLU A 59 19.52 11.30 11.78
CA GLU A 59 18.23 10.92 12.38
C GLU A 59 17.06 11.20 11.42
N ARG A 60 17.06 12.35 10.73
CA ARG A 60 16.06 12.64 9.69
C ARG A 60 16.15 11.66 8.52
N ARG A 61 17.36 11.33 8.05
CA ARG A 61 17.56 10.32 6.99
C ARG A 61 17.13 8.93 7.43
N GLU A 62 17.38 8.56 8.68
CA GLU A 62 16.94 7.30 9.25
C GLU A 62 15.41 7.23 9.31
N LEU A 63 14.76 8.29 9.81
CA LEU A 63 13.30 8.40 9.81
C LEU A 63 12.72 8.37 8.40
N GLU A 64 13.36 9.02 7.42
CA GLU A 64 12.96 8.95 6.00
C GLU A 64 13.05 7.51 5.47
N VAL A 65 14.16 6.81 5.72
CA VAL A 65 14.34 5.41 5.32
C VAL A 65 13.30 4.52 5.98
N GLN A 66 13.06 4.66 7.28
CA GLN A 66 12.04 3.90 8.00
C GLN A 66 10.63 4.18 7.44
N ASN A 67 10.31 5.42 7.11
CA ASN A 67 9.05 5.80 6.49
C ASN A 67 8.90 5.18 5.09
N VAL A 68 9.95 5.21 4.27
CA VAL A 68 9.96 4.57 2.94
C VAL A 68 9.74 3.07 3.07
N LEU A 69 10.47 2.40 3.96
CA LEU A 69 10.31 0.96 4.20
C LEU A 69 8.89 0.62 4.67
N ARG A 70 8.29 1.45 5.52
CA ARG A 70 6.90 1.29 5.98
C ARG A 70 5.90 1.44 4.84
N VAL A 71 6.07 2.45 3.98
CA VAL A 71 5.23 2.66 2.80
C VAL A 71 5.35 1.49 1.82
N LEU A 72 6.56 0.99 1.59
CA LEU A 72 6.80 -0.17 0.73
C LEU A 72 6.21 -1.45 1.31
N ALA A 73 6.33 -1.67 2.62
CA ALA A 73 5.72 -2.81 3.30
C ALA A 73 4.18 -2.77 3.19
N ALA A 74 3.58 -1.59 3.38
CA ALA A 74 2.15 -1.38 3.21
C ALA A 74 1.72 -1.65 1.75
N ALA A 75 2.42 -1.09 0.76
CA ALA A 75 2.15 -1.33 -0.66
C ALA A 75 2.22 -2.82 -1.02
N GLY A 76 3.24 -3.52 -0.52
CA GLY A 76 3.39 -4.97 -0.72
C GLY A 76 2.25 -5.77 -0.08
N GLU A 77 1.69 -5.32 1.04
CA GLU A 77 0.52 -5.96 1.65
C GLU A 77 -0.75 -5.70 0.82
N VAL A 78 -0.98 -4.46 0.37
CA VAL A 78 -2.10 -4.13 -0.53
C VAL A 78 -2.06 -5.01 -1.79
N GLU A 79 -0.88 -5.21 -2.38
CA GLU A 79 -0.69 -6.10 -3.53
C GLU A 79 -1.07 -7.55 -3.21
N ARG A 80 -0.59 -8.10 -2.09
CA ARG A 80 -0.92 -9.47 -1.65
C ARG A 80 -2.41 -9.65 -1.41
N GLN A 81 -3.06 -8.63 -0.86
CA GLN A 81 -4.47 -8.62 -0.51
C GLN A 81 -5.38 -8.25 -1.68
N SER A 82 -4.85 -7.99 -2.87
CA SER A 82 -5.61 -7.54 -4.03
C SER A 82 -5.47 -8.47 -5.23
N LEU A 83 -6.34 -8.25 -6.21
CA LEU A 83 -6.32 -8.86 -7.53
C LEU A 83 -6.01 -7.80 -8.58
N ASN A 84 -5.37 -8.19 -9.67
CA ASN A 84 -5.30 -7.38 -10.89
C ASN A 84 -6.38 -7.81 -11.90
N ALA A 85 -6.52 -7.03 -12.98
CA ALA A 85 -7.53 -7.29 -14.01
C ALA A 85 -7.39 -8.70 -14.64
N ARG A 86 -6.15 -9.16 -14.84
CA ARG A 86 -5.87 -10.50 -15.41
C ARG A 86 -6.38 -11.61 -14.50
N GLN A 87 -6.16 -11.48 -13.18
CA GLN A 87 -6.63 -12.46 -12.20
C GLN A 87 -8.16 -12.48 -12.05
N LEU A 88 -8.83 -11.35 -12.28
CA LEU A 88 -10.30 -11.28 -12.26
C LEU A 88 -10.95 -11.85 -13.52
N GLY A 89 -10.21 -11.99 -14.63
CA GLY A 89 -10.77 -12.44 -15.91
C GLY A 89 -11.78 -11.47 -16.52
N VAL A 90 -11.83 -10.23 -16.05
CA VAL A 90 -12.73 -9.17 -16.55
C VAL A 90 -11.93 -8.15 -17.36
N SER A 91 -12.50 -7.65 -18.45
CA SER A 91 -11.83 -6.64 -19.28
C SER A 91 -11.55 -5.36 -18.49
N ARG A 92 -10.43 -4.69 -18.81
CA ARG A 92 -10.04 -3.43 -18.16
C ARG A 92 -11.09 -2.33 -18.31
N GLN A 93 -11.72 -2.25 -19.49
CA GLN A 93 -12.80 -1.29 -19.76
C GLN A 93 -13.99 -1.52 -18.83
N ARG A 94 -14.41 -2.78 -18.66
CA ARG A 94 -15.53 -3.11 -17.76
C ARG A 94 -15.19 -2.82 -16.30
N LEU A 95 -13.98 -3.16 -15.86
CA LEU A 95 -13.52 -2.82 -14.51
C LEU A 95 -13.46 -1.31 -14.28
N ASN A 96 -13.00 -0.54 -15.27
CA ASN A 96 -12.98 0.91 -15.20
C ASN A 96 -14.40 1.50 -15.08
N GLN A 97 -15.34 1.00 -15.88
CA GLN A 97 -16.75 1.38 -15.79
C GLN A 97 -17.31 1.10 -14.39
N LEU A 98 -17.16 -0.13 -13.88
CA LEU A 98 -17.66 -0.49 -12.54
C LEU A 98 -17.07 0.38 -11.42
N ARG A 99 -15.79 0.75 -11.54
CA ARG A 99 -15.11 1.65 -10.59
C ARG A 99 -15.67 3.08 -10.66
N GLN A 100 -15.87 3.61 -11.86
CA GLN A 100 -16.46 4.93 -12.06
C GLN A 100 -17.90 5.00 -11.52
N GLU A 101 -18.69 3.95 -11.74
CA GLU A 101 -20.04 3.79 -11.18
C GLU A 101 -20.05 3.58 -9.65
N GLY A 102 -18.89 3.49 -8.98
CA GLY A 102 -18.80 3.24 -7.54
C GLY A 102 -19.24 1.84 -7.13
N ARG A 103 -19.34 0.90 -8.08
CA ARG A 103 -19.76 -0.49 -7.86
C ARG A 103 -18.60 -1.41 -7.51
N LEU A 104 -17.38 -0.93 -7.65
CA LEU A 104 -16.14 -1.68 -7.44
C LEU A 104 -15.08 -0.74 -6.88
N LEU A 105 -14.36 -1.20 -5.85
CA LEU A 105 -13.25 -0.47 -5.26
C LEU A 105 -11.97 -0.77 -6.04
N GLY A 106 -11.36 0.27 -6.59
CA GLY A 106 -10.02 0.20 -7.17
C GLY A 106 -9.04 0.99 -6.32
N VAL A 107 -7.91 0.37 -5.97
CA VAL A 107 -6.78 0.99 -5.29
C VAL A 107 -5.70 1.31 -6.32
N LYS A 108 -5.21 2.56 -6.30
CA LYS A 108 -4.12 2.99 -7.15
C LYS A 108 -2.86 3.14 -6.31
N LEU A 109 -1.91 2.22 -6.48
CA LEU A 109 -0.60 2.36 -5.87
C LEU A 109 0.31 3.22 -6.76
N PRO A 110 1.17 4.09 -6.19
CA PRO A 110 2.10 4.92 -6.97
C PRO A 110 3.03 4.12 -7.89
N MET A 111 3.44 2.91 -7.45
CA MET A 111 4.36 2.04 -8.20
C MET A 111 3.66 1.21 -9.29
N HIS A 112 2.33 1.24 -9.37
CA HIS A 112 1.55 0.41 -10.30
C HIS A 112 0.94 1.25 -11.41
N ARG A 113 1.04 0.77 -12.65
CA ARG A 113 0.35 1.38 -13.79
C ARG A 113 -1.16 1.12 -13.78
N GLU A 114 -1.59 0.02 -13.19
CA GLU A 114 -2.99 -0.42 -13.15
C GLU A 114 -3.59 -0.26 -11.75
N PHE A 115 -4.92 -0.34 -11.69
CA PHE A 115 -5.62 -0.45 -10.42
C PHE A 115 -5.54 -1.89 -9.89
N LEU A 116 -5.44 -1.99 -8.58
CA LEU A 116 -5.59 -3.23 -7.83
C LEU A 116 -6.99 -3.28 -7.21
N TYR A 117 -7.54 -4.48 -7.07
CA TYR A 117 -8.89 -4.70 -6.59
C TYR A 117 -8.83 -5.56 -5.32
N PRO A 118 -9.01 -4.96 -4.12
CA PRO A 118 -8.94 -5.68 -2.85
C PRO A 118 -9.82 -6.94 -2.83
N ARG A 119 -9.28 -8.06 -2.38
CA ARG A 119 -9.96 -9.37 -2.40
C ARG A 119 -11.22 -9.40 -1.55
N TRP A 120 -11.22 -8.67 -0.43
CA TRP A 120 -12.32 -8.66 0.52
C TRP A 120 -13.64 -8.18 -0.08
N GLN A 121 -13.62 -7.42 -1.18
CA GLN A 121 -14.83 -6.92 -1.81
C GLN A 121 -15.57 -8.01 -2.62
N PHE A 122 -14.96 -9.17 -2.82
CA PHE A 122 -15.52 -10.26 -3.59
C PHE A 122 -15.96 -11.42 -2.67
N GLY A 123 -17.17 -11.91 -2.89
CA GLY A 123 -17.67 -13.14 -2.30
C GLY A 123 -17.36 -14.38 -3.15
N LYS A 124 -18.11 -15.46 -2.93
CA LYS A 124 -17.99 -16.69 -3.72
C LYS A 124 -18.18 -16.40 -5.22
N GLY A 125 -17.32 -17.01 -6.05
CA GLY A 125 -17.39 -16.86 -7.51
C GLY A 125 -16.99 -15.49 -8.04
N ALA A 126 -16.13 -14.75 -7.32
CA ALA A 126 -15.63 -13.43 -7.73
C ALA A 126 -16.73 -12.36 -7.93
N ARG A 127 -17.90 -12.55 -7.31
CA ARG A 127 -18.99 -11.55 -7.32
C ARG A 127 -18.73 -10.50 -6.27
N VAL A 128 -18.89 -9.22 -6.62
CA VAL A 128 -18.78 -8.12 -5.66
C VAL A 128 -19.87 -8.27 -4.59
N LEU A 129 -19.50 -8.11 -3.32
CA LEU A 129 -20.42 -8.18 -2.18
C LEU A 129 -21.44 -7.03 -2.25
N PRO A 130 -22.74 -7.28 -1.93
CA PRO A 130 -23.79 -6.25 -2.03
C PRO A 130 -23.55 -4.98 -1.23
N ILE A 131 -22.82 -5.06 -0.12
CA ILE A 131 -22.50 -3.91 0.75
C ILE A 131 -21.43 -2.99 0.15
N VAL A 132 -20.58 -3.48 -0.76
CA VAL A 132 -19.40 -2.74 -1.27
C VAL A 132 -19.75 -1.38 -1.88
N PRO A 133 -20.77 -1.22 -2.74
CA PRO A 133 -21.14 0.09 -3.27
C PRO A 133 -21.50 1.10 -2.16
N ARG A 134 -22.14 0.65 -1.08
CA ARG A 134 -22.49 1.51 0.07
C ARG A 134 -21.25 1.91 0.87
N LEU A 135 -20.30 0.99 1.07
CA LEU A 135 -19.01 1.31 1.71
C LEU A 135 -18.25 2.36 0.91
N ILE A 136 -18.21 2.21 -0.43
CA ILE A 136 -17.55 3.15 -1.33
C ILE A 136 -18.21 4.53 -1.28
N ALA A 137 -19.54 4.58 -1.32
CA ALA A 137 -20.27 5.84 -1.23
C ALA A 137 -19.98 6.57 0.08
N VAL A 138 -20.11 5.86 1.21
CA VAL A 138 -19.85 6.44 2.54
C VAL A 138 -18.40 6.84 2.73
N ALA A 139 -17.44 6.10 2.19
CA ALA A 139 -16.03 6.48 2.22
C ALA A 139 -15.78 7.77 1.45
N ARG A 140 -16.35 7.91 0.25
CA ARG A 140 -16.24 9.13 -0.57
C ARG A 140 -16.90 10.33 0.12
N GLU A 141 -18.06 10.14 0.75
CA GLU A 141 -18.72 11.17 1.56
C GLU A 141 -17.85 11.63 2.73
N ALA A 142 -17.08 10.70 3.31
CA ALA A 142 -16.10 10.97 4.36
C ALA A 142 -14.74 11.43 3.81
N GLY A 143 -14.60 11.72 2.51
CA GLY A 143 -13.33 12.18 1.92
C GLY A 143 -12.23 11.10 1.82
N LEU A 144 -12.53 9.84 2.09
CA LEU A 144 -11.58 8.72 2.02
C LEU A 144 -11.47 8.20 0.59
N ASP A 145 -10.24 8.00 0.14
CA ASP A 145 -9.98 7.42 -1.18
C ASP A 145 -9.98 5.88 -1.16
N GLY A 146 -9.65 5.26 -2.30
CA GLY A 146 -9.65 3.81 -2.41
C GLY A 146 -8.61 3.11 -1.55
N LEU A 147 -7.43 3.71 -1.41
CA LEU A 147 -6.35 3.21 -0.55
C LEU A 147 -6.73 3.38 0.91
N ASP A 148 -7.26 4.54 1.29
CA ASP A 148 -7.70 4.83 2.66
C ASP A 148 -8.76 3.83 3.13
N LEU A 149 -9.79 3.62 2.31
CA LEU A 149 -10.84 2.64 2.62
C LEU A 149 -10.25 1.23 2.72
N HIS A 150 -9.32 0.84 1.84
CA HIS A 150 -8.71 -0.48 1.93
C HIS A 150 -7.92 -0.66 3.22
N LEU A 151 -7.07 0.31 3.59
CA LEU A 151 -6.27 0.27 4.82
C LEU A 151 -7.15 0.27 6.07
N LEU A 152 -8.21 1.09 6.10
CA LEU A 152 -9.17 1.11 7.19
C LEU A 152 -9.84 -0.26 7.38
N MET A 153 -10.20 -0.92 6.27
CA MET A 153 -10.89 -2.20 6.31
C MET A 153 -9.98 -3.34 6.79
N THR A 154 -8.69 -3.32 6.44
CA THR A 154 -7.74 -4.41 6.70
C THR A 154 -6.86 -4.20 7.93
N ALA A 155 -6.83 -2.99 8.49
CA ALA A 155 -6.07 -2.71 9.71
C ALA A 155 -6.65 -3.44 10.93
N SER A 156 -5.79 -4.14 11.67
CA SER A 156 -6.05 -4.45 13.08
C SER A 156 -5.69 -3.24 13.92
N ARG A 157 -6.71 -2.50 14.39
CA ARG A 157 -6.54 -1.23 15.10
C ARG A 157 -6.00 -1.41 16.53
N ARG A 158 -6.19 -2.59 17.13
CA ARG A 158 -5.70 -2.96 18.47
C ARG A 158 -5.30 -4.44 18.53
N LYS A 159 -4.42 -4.78 19.47
CA LYS A 159 -4.05 -6.18 19.75
C LYS A 159 -5.30 -6.95 20.20
N GLY A 160 -5.71 -7.95 19.42
CA GLY A 160 -6.92 -8.75 19.65
C GLY A 160 -8.18 -8.25 18.92
N GLU A 161 -8.11 -7.09 18.25
CA GLU A 161 -9.21 -6.59 17.43
C GLU A 161 -9.15 -7.19 16.02
N ARG A 162 -10.29 -7.73 15.58
CA ARG A 162 -10.42 -8.28 14.22
C ARG A 162 -10.51 -7.15 13.20
N PRO A 163 -9.85 -7.26 12.04
CA PRO A 163 -10.05 -6.36 10.92
C PRO A 163 -11.53 -6.20 10.55
N LEU A 164 -11.93 -5.02 10.07
CA LEU A 164 -13.32 -4.78 9.67
C LEU A 164 -13.76 -5.70 8.52
N VAL A 165 -12.83 -6.13 7.66
CA VAL A 165 -13.10 -7.11 6.60
C VAL A 165 -13.68 -8.43 7.13
N ASP A 166 -13.35 -8.83 8.36
CA ASP A 166 -13.85 -10.07 8.97
C ASP A 166 -15.34 -10.00 9.31
N LEU A 167 -15.91 -8.78 9.33
CA LEU A 167 -17.34 -8.57 9.56
C LEU A 167 -18.17 -8.72 8.27
N LEU A 168 -17.53 -8.71 7.08
CA LEU A 168 -18.21 -8.80 5.79
C LEU A 168 -18.95 -10.13 5.56
N PRO A 169 -18.38 -11.31 5.89
CA PRO A 169 -19.08 -12.58 5.70
C PRO A 169 -20.33 -12.72 6.59
N ALA A 170 -20.33 -12.04 7.74
CA ALA A 170 -21.41 -12.05 8.73
C ALA A 170 -22.29 -10.79 8.66
N ALA A 171 -22.23 -10.03 7.57
CA ALA A 171 -22.85 -8.72 7.45
C ALA A 171 -24.38 -8.78 7.41
N GLY A 172 -25.00 -9.01 8.58
CA GLY A 172 -26.39 -8.67 8.83
C GLY A 172 -26.55 -7.18 9.15
N PRO A 173 -27.79 -6.67 9.28
CA PRO A 173 -28.06 -5.23 9.41
C PRO A 173 -27.32 -4.51 10.55
N ARG A 174 -26.93 -5.22 11.62
CA ARG A 174 -26.15 -4.64 12.73
C ARG A 174 -24.68 -4.43 12.35
N ALA A 175 -24.06 -5.42 11.70
CA ALA A 175 -22.66 -5.33 11.26
C ALA A 175 -22.52 -4.30 10.14
N GLU A 176 -23.48 -4.22 9.21
CA GLU A 176 -23.48 -3.17 8.18
C GLU A 176 -23.50 -1.76 8.79
N ARG A 177 -24.41 -1.51 9.74
CA ARG A 177 -24.49 -0.21 10.43
C ARG A 177 -23.21 0.14 11.16
N TYR A 178 -22.57 -0.84 11.80
CA TYR A 178 -21.28 -0.65 12.45
C TYR A 178 -20.19 -0.26 11.45
N LEU A 179 -20.03 -1.02 10.36
CA LEU A 179 -19.06 -0.74 9.30
C LEU A 179 -19.23 0.67 8.73
N LEU A 180 -20.45 1.04 8.35
CA LEU A 180 -20.75 2.36 7.80
C LEU A 180 -20.50 3.47 8.82
N GLY A 181 -20.82 3.24 10.10
CA GLY A 181 -20.56 4.20 11.18
C GLY A 181 -19.07 4.44 11.39
N VAL A 182 -18.25 3.39 11.38
CA VAL A 182 -16.79 3.50 11.50
C VAL A 182 -16.19 4.26 10.32
N ILE A 183 -16.63 3.99 9.09
CA ILE A 183 -16.13 4.69 7.90
C ILE A 183 -16.46 6.18 7.97
N ARG A 184 -17.71 6.56 8.32
CA ARG A 184 -18.08 7.98 8.47
C ARG A 184 -17.23 8.71 9.50
N GLY A 185 -16.93 8.06 10.63
CA GLY A 185 -16.13 8.67 11.70
C GLY A 185 -14.62 8.66 11.45
N SER A 186 -14.15 8.19 10.29
CA SER A 186 -12.72 8.11 9.96
C SER A 186 -12.27 9.17 8.95
N GLY A 187 -13.20 9.96 8.41
CA GLY A 187 -12.95 11.11 7.54
C GLY A 187 -12.75 12.42 8.28
#